data_AF-A0A2W0A1E1-F1
#
_entry.id   AF-A0A2W0A1E1-F1
#
_cell.length_a   1.000
_cell.length_b   1.000
_cell.length_c   1.000
_cell.angle_alpha   90.00
_cell.angle_beta   90.00
_cell.angle_gamma   90.00
#
_symmetry.space_group_name_H-M   'P 1'
#
loop_
_entity.id
_entity.type
_entity.pdbx_description
1 polymer ?
#
loop_
_entity_poly.entity_id
_entity_poly.type
_entity_poly.pdbx_seq_one_letter_code
_entity_poly.pdbx_strand_id
1 'polypeptide(L)'
;LRKGELARAKATIEAELATGKECPLASLAMVRVSLNDGDYEAAGRRLITLWESKGELVQTNAHFLWDGLSSKQLDEIGNSLNRDGASGSFPPDLVETLKDSLHRGDTTQPLPSPPSSQHRRKDDSCGQEMASHDQGSSSEALLQSVACLFYAGDYRTAAVKARMLVVNEASRSAGLYWEIKANQKLAVLALDEAGRNAPNSPKMHVLLGDIFRQRERYPEAEAEYKKALAVSSELAGALLGLSTTYFLENKWDEALSSAERVLKENSNHPRANLLVAEVLVARHEYAGAEPHLKVSLAADPEILPRVHALLGNCYAASDRVPEAIHELELALPSDEDGGIHYQIAQLYKKSGDPMAAAAALKVTQQLKQEHVQRDTVIFREIHQSLQSSD
;
A
#
# COMPACT_ATOMS: atom_id res chain seq x y z
N LEU A 1 9.26 -21.17 -9.70
CA LEU A 1 9.22 -21.38 -8.23
C LEU A 1 7.78 -21.41 -7.68
N ARG A 2 6.98 -20.35 -7.79
CA ARG A 2 5.58 -20.32 -7.27
C ARG A 2 4.61 -21.35 -7.88
N LYS A 3 4.82 -21.76 -9.14
CA LYS A 3 4.01 -22.79 -9.82
C LYS A 3 4.38 -24.24 -9.44
N GLY A 4 5.32 -24.46 -8.52
CA GLY A 4 5.80 -25.81 -8.17
C GLY A 4 6.75 -26.46 -9.19
N GLU A 5 7.02 -25.80 -10.33
CA GLU A 5 7.98 -26.25 -11.36
C GLU A 5 9.44 -26.03 -10.94
N LEU A 6 9.87 -26.69 -9.87
CA LEU A 6 11.21 -26.50 -9.27
C LEU A 6 12.37 -26.87 -10.20
N ALA A 7 12.26 -28.00 -10.89
CA ALA A 7 13.32 -28.50 -11.79
C ALA A 7 13.57 -27.54 -12.97
N ARG A 8 12.49 -27.02 -13.58
CA ARG A 8 12.58 -26.05 -14.67
C ARG A 8 13.17 -24.72 -14.18
N ALA A 9 12.66 -24.22 -13.05
CA ALA A 9 13.17 -22.99 -12.45
C ALA A 9 14.67 -23.09 -12.12
N LYS A 10 15.10 -24.21 -11.52
CA LYS A 10 16.50 -24.49 -11.23
C LYS A 10 17.37 -24.47 -12.49
N ALA A 11 16.95 -25.18 -13.54
CA ALA A 11 17.70 -25.22 -14.81
C ALA A 11 17.83 -23.82 -15.44
N THR A 12 16.78 -22.99 -15.40
CA THR A 12 16.83 -21.62 -15.90
C THR A 12 17.81 -20.76 -15.10
N ILE A 13 17.75 -20.82 -13.77
CA ILE A 13 18.62 -20.04 -12.89
C ILE A 13 20.09 -20.50 -13.03
N GLU A 14 20.34 -21.80 -13.13
CA GLU A 14 21.68 -22.35 -13.35
C GLU A 14 22.26 -21.92 -14.70
N ALA A 15 21.44 -21.89 -15.76
CA ALA A 15 21.85 -21.39 -17.06
C ALA A 15 22.21 -19.89 -17.01
N GLU A 16 21.46 -19.09 -16.27
CA GLU A 16 21.74 -17.66 -16.06
C GLU A 16 23.05 -17.44 -15.30
N LEU A 17 23.25 -18.17 -14.19
CA LEU A 17 24.48 -18.10 -13.40
C LEU A 17 25.72 -18.60 -14.18
N ALA A 18 25.54 -19.52 -15.12
CA ALA A 18 26.62 -20.03 -15.97
C ALA A 18 27.11 -19.03 -17.03
N THR A 19 26.37 -17.95 -17.29
CA THR A 19 26.78 -16.92 -18.26
C THR A 19 27.96 -16.05 -17.80
N GLY A 20 28.43 -16.22 -16.57
CA GLY A 20 29.56 -15.47 -15.99
C GLY A 20 29.19 -14.06 -15.52
N LYS A 21 27.93 -13.65 -15.69
CA LYS A 21 27.37 -12.44 -15.11
C LYS A 21 26.71 -12.82 -13.78
N GLU A 22 27.40 -12.58 -12.66
CA GLU A 22 26.82 -12.83 -11.33
C GLU A 22 25.58 -11.96 -11.12
N CYS A 23 24.40 -12.52 -11.40
CA CYS A 23 23.11 -11.90 -11.11
C CYS A 23 22.75 -12.17 -9.63
N PRO A 24 22.72 -11.15 -8.76
CA PRO A 24 22.43 -11.33 -7.34
C PRO A 24 21.01 -11.87 -7.09
N LEU A 25 20.04 -11.52 -7.95
CA LEU A 25 18.68 -12.05 -7.89
C LEU A 25 18.61 -13.53 -8.29
N ALA A 26 19.37 -13.94 -9.31
CA ALA A 26 19.51 -15.36 -9.66
C ALA A 26 20.17 -16.15 -8.52
N SER A 27 21.16 -15.54 -7.85
CA SER A 27 21.81 -16.13 -6.67
C SER A 27 20.83 -16.29 -5.50
N LEU A 28 20.00 -15.27 -5.23
CA LEU A 28 18.95 -15.34 -4.22
C LEU A 28 17.86 -16.37 -4.59
N ALA A 29 17.50 -16.46 -5.88
CA ALA A 29 16.57 -17.47 -6.37
C ALA A 29 17.13 -18.90 -6.21
N MET A 30 18.46 -19.09 -6.36
CA MET A 30 19.09 -20.37 -6.02
C MET A 30 19.07 -20.68 -4.53
N VAL A 31 19.17 -19.68 -3.64
CA VAL A 31 18.95 -19.90 -2.21
C VAL A 31 17.54 -20.47 -1.98
N ARG A 32 16.52 -19.90 -2.64
CA ARG A 32 15.14 -20.40 -2.57
C ARG A 32 15.00 -21.84 -3.09
N VAL A 33 15.65 -22.17 -4.21
CA VAL A 33 15.66 -23.55 -4.75
C VAL A 33 16.26 -24.51 -3.73
N SER A 34 17.41 -24.18 -3.14
CA SER A 34 18.06 -25.01 -2.12
C SER A 34 17.19 -25.21 -0.88
N LEU A 35 16.48 -24.16 -0.42
CA LEU A 35 15.52 -24.27 0.67
C LEU A 35 14.35 -25.22 0.34
N ASN A 36 13.85 -25.18 -0.90
CA ASN A 36 12.79 -26.08 -1.35
C ASN A 36 13.27 -27.54 -1.50
N ASP A 37 14.52 -27.74 -1.92
CA ASP A 37 15.16 -29.05 -2.05
C ASP A 37 15.59 -29.64 -0.67
N GLY A 38 15.45 -28.87 0.43
CA GLY A 38 15.89 -29.27 1.77
C GLY A 38 17.40 -29.19 2.00
N ASP A 39 18.15 -28.60 1.06
CA ASP A 39 19.59 -28.38 1.15
C ASP A 39 19.89 -27.06 1.89
N TYR A 40 19.62 -27.08 3.20
CA TYR A 40 19.76 -25.91 4.07
C TYR A 40 21.22 -25.43 4.19
N GLU A 41 22.19 -26.33 4.06
CA GLU A 41 23.60 -25.96 4.07
C GLU A 41 24.02 -25.18 2.81
N ALA A 42 23.63 -25.64 1.62
CA ALA A 42 23.93 -24.92 0.40
C ALA A 42 23.19 -23.58 0.34
N ALA A 43 21.95 -23.53 0.82
CA ALA A 43 21.20 -22.29 0.98
C ALA A 43 21.94 -21.31 1.89
N GLY A 44 22.37 -21.76 3.07
CA GLY A 44 23.08 -20.95 4.06
C GLY A 44 24.39 -20.37 3.53
N ARG A 45 25.25 -21.20 2.92
CA ARG A 45 26.52 -20.74 2.33
C ARG A 45 26.30 -19.67 1.27
N ARG A 46 25.38 -19.92 0.33
CA ARG A 46 25.07 -18.95 -0.74
C ARG A 46 24.50 -17.65 -0.18
N LEU A 47 23.67 -17.73 0.86
CA LEU A 47 23.06 -16.57 1.50
C LEU A 47 24.09 -15.71 2.25
N ILE A 48 25.07 -16.33 2.92
CA ILE A 48 26.19 -15.61 3.55
C ILE A 48 27.04 -14.90 2.48
N THR A 49 27.43 -15.60 1.41
CA THR A 49 28.20 -14.99 0.30
C THR A 49 27.44 -13.83 -0.36
N LEU A 50 26.13 -14.00 -0.54
CA LEU A 50 25.27 -12.96 -1.09
C LEU A 50 25.10 -11.79 -0.12
N TRP A 51 25.06 -12.03 1.19
CA TRP A 51 24.97 -10.98 2.21
C TRP A 51 26.24 -10.13 2.26
N GLU A 52 27.41 -10.76 2.23
CA GLU A 52 28.70 -10.06 2.27
C GLU A 52 28.93 -9.17 1.05
N SER A 53 28.39 -9.58 -0.10
CA SER A 53 28.53 -8.84 -1.37
C SER A 53 27.39 -7.87 -1.66
N LYS A 54 26.15 -8.24 -1.30
CA LYS A 54 24.86 -7.62 -1.70
C LYS A 54 23.81 -7.66 -0.57
N GLY A 55 24.20 -7.31 0.66
CA GLY A 55 23.33 -7.39 1.84
C GLY A 55 21.99 -6.65 1.73
N GLU A 56 21.94 -5.49 1.07
CA GLU A 56 20.70 -4.72 0.87
C GLU A 56 19.69 -5.45 -0.03
N LEU A 57 20.19 -6.19 -1.03
CA LEU A 57 19.36 -7.03 -1.89
C LEU A 57 18.73 -8.17 -1.08
N VAL A 58 19.51 -8.82 -0.22
CA VAL A 58 18.99 -9.85 0.69
C VAL A 58 17.96 -9.24 1.64
N GLN A 59 18.26 -8.09 2.26
CA GLN A 59 17.34 -7.42 3.18
C GLN A 59 16.01 -7.04 2.53
N THR A 60 16.07 -6.54 1.30
CA THR A 60 14.89 -6.15 0.52
C THR A 60 14.02 -7.36 0.14
N ASN A 61 14.66 -8.49 -0.16
CA ASN A 61 14.01 -9.63 -0.79
C ASN A 61 13.90 -10.86 0.11
N ALA A 62 14.32 -10.80 1.38
CA ALA A 62 14.35 -11.95 2.28
C ALA A 62 12.97 -12.63 2.43
N HIS A 63 11.88 -11.86 2.38
CA HIS A 63 10.51 -12.39 2.41
C HIS A 63 10.20 -13.41 1.29
N PHE A 64 10.85 -13.27 0.11
CA PHE A 64 10.69 -14.21 -0.99
C PHE A 64 11.25 -15.60 -0.68
N LEU A 65 12.21 -15.70 0.25
CA LEU A 65 12.83 -16.98 0.64
C LEU A 65 11.83 -17.93 1.29
N TRP A 66 10.75 -17.40 1.85
CA TRP A 66 9.77 -18.13 2.65
C TRP A 66 8.49 -18.45 1.86
N ASP A 67 8.20 -17.67 0.81
CA ASP A 67 6.95 -17.71 0.05
C ASP A 67 6.68 -19.08 -0.57
N GLY A 68 5.61 -19.75 -0.14
CA GLY A 68 5.20 -21.09 -0.61
C GLY A 68 5.86 -22.28 0.12
N LEU A 69 6.58 -22.07 1.23
CA LEU A 69 7.00 -23.16 2.11
C LEU A 69 5.87 -23.64 3.01
N SER A 70 5.89 -24.94 3.36
CA SER A 70 4.99 -25.49 4.38
C SER A 70 5.35 -24.98 5.79
N SER A 71 4.38 -24.97 6.70
CA SER A 71 4.62 -24.60 8.11
C SER A 71 5.78 -25.39 8.74
N LYS A 72 5.84 -26.70 8.47
CA LYS A 72 6.94 -27.55 8.92
C LYS A 72 8.32 -27.08 8.43
N GLN A 73 8.42 -26.66 7.17
CA GLN A 73 9.68 -26.14 6.62
C GLN A 73 10.06 -24.79 7.23
N LEU A 74 9.07 -23.92 7.47
CA LEU A 74 9.30 -22.63 8.14
C LEU A 74 9.78 -22.82 9.59
N ASP A 75 9.20 -23.77 10.31
CA ASP A 75 9.62 -24.13 11.68
C ASP A 75 11.04 -24.70 11.70
N GLU A 76 11.37 -25.60 10.76
CA GLU A 76 12.73 -26.15 10.62
C GLU A 76 13.77 -25.07 10.35
N ILE A 77 13.47 -24.14 9.43
CA ILE A 77 14.33 -23.01 9.09
C ILE A 77 14.49 -22.07 10.30
N GLY A 78 13.40 -21.70 10.97
CA GLY A 78 13.44 -20.84 12.15
C GLY A 78 14.29 -21.44 13.28
N ASN A 79 14.16 -22.75 13.51
CA ASN A 79 14.98 -23.48 14.48
C ASN A 79 16.47 -23.52 14.08
N SER A 80 16.79 -23.67 12.80
CA SER A 80 18.18 -23.60 12.30
C SER A 80 18.77 -22.20 12.50
N LEU A 81 18.06 -21.15 12.09
CA LEU A 81 18.50 -19.77 12.26
C LEU A 81 18.75 -19.39 13.73
N ASN A 82 17.97 -19.95 14.67
CA ASN A 82 18.20 -19.77 16.10
C ASN A 82 19.49 -20.46 16.57
N ARG A 83 19.74 -21.69 16.09
CA ARG A 83 20.95 -22.46 16.43
C ARG A 83 22.20 -21.84 15.83
N ASP A 84 22.14 -21.49 14.55
CA ASP A 84 23.28 -20.98 13.78
C ASP A 84 23.62 -19.53 14.15
N GLY A 85 22.61 -18.75 14.56
CA GLY A 85 22.81 -17.43 15.18
C GLY A 85 23.50 -17.53 16.54
N ALA A 86 23.20 -18.55 17.34
CA ALA A 86 23.85 -18.77 18.63
C ALA A 86 25.29 -19.31 18.49
N SER A 87 25.61 -20.03 17.40
CA SER A 87 26.95 -20.53 17.11
C SER A 87 27.88 -19.52 16.44
N GLY A 88 27.35 -18.36 16.00
CA GLY A 88 28.10 -17.36 15.25
C GLY A 88 28.40 -17.76 13.80
N SER A 89 27.71 -18.77 13.26
CA SER A 89 27.92 -19.27 11.90
C SER A 89 27.35 -18.32 10.83
N PHE A 90 26.46 -17.40 11.21
CA PHE A 90 25.90 -16.36 10.36
C PHE A 90 26.21 -14.97 10.93
N PRO A 91 26.40 -13.95 10.08
CA PRO A 91 26.42 -12.56 10.53
C PRO A 91 25.16 -12.23 11.35
N PRO A 92 25.27 -11.58 12.52
CA PRO A 92 24.12 -11.26 13.37
C PRO A 92 23.01 -10.49 12.65
N ASP A 93 23.40 -9.47 11.86
CA ASP A 93 22.48 -8.63 11.09
C ASP A 93 21.71 -9.41 10.00
N LEU A 94 22.35 -10.45 9.43
CA LEU A 94 21.70 -11.36 8.49
C LEU A 94 20.67 -12.22 9.22
N VAL A 95 21.01 -12.76 10.38
CA VAL A 95 20.08 -13.57 11.20
C VAL A 95 18.86 -12.75 11.60
N GLU A 96 19.05 -11.51 12.06
CA GLU A 96 17.96 -10.59 12.40
C GLU A 96 17.06 -10.31 11.19
N THR A 97 17.65 -9.96 10.04
CA THR A 97 16.92 -9.74 8.77
C THR A 97 16.07 -10.95 8.35
N LEU A 98 16.63 -12.16 8.45
CA LEU A 98 15.93 -13.38 8.08
C LEU A 98 14.80 -13.69 9.08
N LYS A 99 15.02 -13.51 10.38
CA LYS A 99 13.97 -13.67 11.39
C LYS A 99 12.85 -12.67 11.19
N ASP A 100 13.16 -11.39 11.01
CA ASP A 100 12.15 -10.35 10.77
C ASP A 100 11.31 -10.65 9.53
N SER A 101 11.94 -11.09 8.45
CA SER A 101 11.23 -11.43 7.22
C SER A 101 10.41 -12.72 7.32
N LEU A 102 10.82 -13.69 8.15
CA LEU A 102 10.09 -14.92 8.41
C LEU A 102 8.80 -14.64 9.19
N HIS A 103 8.86 -13.74 10.18
CA HIS A 103 7.70 -13.33 10.99
C HIS A 103 6.72 -12.43 10.21
N ARG A 104 7.13 -11.77 9.13
CA ARG A 104 6.25 -10.95 8.27
C ARG A 104 5.25 -11.75 7.42
N GLY A 105 5.24 -13.09 7.51
CA GLY A 105 4.09 -13.90 7.13
C GLY A 105 2.88 -13.71 8.07
N ASP A 106 3.12 -13.13 9.25
CA ASP A 106 2.13 -12.72 10.24
C ASP A 106 2.18 -11.18 10.38
N THR A 107 1.11 -10.48 10.01
CA THR A 107 1.09 -9.04 9.73
C THR A 107 1.07 -8.13 10.98
N THR A 108 1.40 -8.67 12.15
CA THR A 108 1.13 -8.06 13.45
C THR A 108 2.30 -7.34 14.13
N GLN A 109 3.52 -7.35 13.55
CA GLN A 109 4.69 -6.70 14.18
C GLN A 109 5.09 -5.32 13.60
N PRO A 110 5.79 -4.47 14.38
CA PRO A 110 6.30 -3.17 13.93
C PRO A 110 7.34 -3.31 12.81
N LEU A 111 7.47 -2.28 11.98
CA LEU A 111 8.54 -2.20 10.97
C LEU A 111 9.92 -2.15 11.66
N PRO A 112 10.89 -2.98 11.26
CA PRO A 112 12.23 -2.95 11.86
C PRO A 112 13.07 -1.78 11.35
N SER A 113 14.08 -1.46 12.16
CA SER A 113 15.10 -0.43 11.93
C SER A 113 15.90 -0.70 10.64
N PRO A 114 16.04 0.27 9.72
CA PRO A 114 16.80 0.10 8.49
C PRO A 114 18.29 0.45 8.65
N PRO A 115 19.13 0.03 7.68
CA PRO A 115 20.55 -0.23 7.90
C PRO A 115 21.39 1.03 8.11
N SER A 116 22.56 0.81 8.73
CA SER A 116 23.65 1.78 8.86
C SER A 116 24.18 2.22 7.48
N SER A 117 24.53 3.50 7.38
CA SER A 117 24.85 4.28 6.18
C SER A 117 25.99 3.79 5.27
N GLN A 118 26.62 2.64 5.53
CA GLN A 118 27.84 2.19 4.86
C GLN A 118 27.63 1.43 3.54
N HIS A 119 26.41 1.08 3.12
CA HIS A 119 26.19 0.23 1.93
C HIS A 119 25.57 0.94 0.71
N ARG A 120 25.29 2.25 0.80
CA ARG A 120 24.63 3.09 -0.23
C ARG A 120 25.28 3.19 -1.63
N ARG A 121 26.37 2.47 -1.95
CA ARG A 121 27.18 2.76 -3.16
C ARG A 121 27.73 1.58 -3.99
N LYS A 122 27.36 0.32 -3.76
CA LYS A 122 28.04 -0.82 -4.45
C LYS A 122 27.23 -1.65 -5.44
N ASP A 123 25.94 -1.36 -5.66
CA ASP A 123 25.05 -2.30 -6.34
C ASP A 123 24.50 -1.78 -7.67
N ASP A 124 25.42 -1.46 -8.58
CA ASP A 124 25.11 -0.83 -9.86
C ASP A 124 25.22 -1.80 -11.07
N SER A 125 25.70 -3.04 -10.94
CA SER A 125 26.02 -3.87 -12.12
C SER A 125 24.80 -4.34 -12.91
N CYS A 126 23.72 -4.79 -12.27
CA CYS A 126 22.51 -5.26 -12.96
C CYS A 126 21.74 -4.10 -13.62
N GLY A 127 21.68 -2.94 -12.94
CA GLY A 127 21.08 -1.72 -13.48
C GLY A 127 21.89 -1.09 -14.62
N GLN A 128 23.23 -1.07 -14.50
CA GLN A 128 24.13 -0.53 -15.52
C GLN A 128 24.20 -1.42 -16.77
N GLU A 129 24.22 -2.74 -16.65
CA GLU A 129 24.22 -3.64 -17.83
C GLU A 129 22.94 -3.52 -18.67
N MET A 130 21.79 -3.26 -18.03
CA MET A 130 20.53 -3.05 -18.75
C MET A 130 20.33 -1.59 -19.20
N ALA A 131 20.91 -0.61 -18.51
CA ALA A 131 20.90 0.79 -18.97
C ALA A 131 21.62 0.98 -20.31
N SER A 132 22.65 0.16 -20.60
CA SER A 132 23.32 0.18 -21.91
C SER A 132 22.49 -0.37 -23.08
N HIS A 133 21.32 -0.98 -22.83
CA HIS A 133 20.42 -1.53 -23.86
C HIS A 133 19.24 -0.61 -24.24
N ASP A 134 19.19 0.63 -23.74
CA ASP A 134 18.04 1.56 -23.89
C ASP A 134 17.84 2.18 -25.29
N GLN A 135 18.66 1.84 -26.30
CA GLN A 135 18.41 2.34 -27.66
C GLN A 135 17.46 1.41 -28.43
N GLY A 136 16.15 1.71 -28.34
CA GLY A 136 15.10 1.09 -29.17
C GLY A 136 14.34 -0.07 -28.53
N SER A 137 14.40 -0.23 -27.21
CA SER A 137 13.77 -1.34 -26.49
C SER A 137 12.23 -1.33 -26.61
N SER A 138 11.64 -2.48 -26.94
CA SER A 138 10.20 -2.70 -26.87
C SER A 138 9.66 -2.41 -25.45
N SER A 139 8.36 -2.09 -25.33
CA SER A 139 7.71 -1.90 -24.02
C SER A 139 7.93 -3.09 -23.06
N GLU A 140 8.12 -4.29 -23.62
CA GLU A 140 8.37 -5.53 -22.89
C GLU A 140 9.76 -5.58 -22.24
N ALA A 141 10.82 -5.24 -23.00
CA ALA A 141 12.18 -5.18 -22.46
C ALA A 141 12.33 -4.09 -21.40
N LEU A 142 11.63 -2.95 -21.59
CA LEU A 142 11.59 -1.88 -20.61
C LEU A 142 10.84 -2.30 -19.33
N LEU A 143 9.74 -3.03 -19.45
CA LEU A 143 9.00 -3.57 -18.31
C LEU A 143 9.84 -4.58 -17.50
N GLN A 144 10.58 -5.46 -18.19
CA GLN A 144 11.49 -6.40 -17.54
C GLN A 144 12.62 -5.67 -16.79
N SER A 145 13.20 -4.63 -17.40
CA SER A 145 14.21 -3.78 -16.75
C SER A 145 13.67 -3.10 -15.49
N VAL A 146 12.44 -2.58 -15.52
CA VAL A 146 11.78 -1.96 -14.36
C VAL A 146 11.62 -2.95 -13.21
N ALA A 147 11.14 -4.16 -13.49
CA ALA A 147 10.99 -5.21 -12.49
C ALA A 147 12.34 -5.59 -11.87
N CYS A 148 13.39 -5.76 -12.68
CA CYS A 148 14.74 -6.05 -12.22
C CYS A 148 15.28 -4.95 -11.31
N LEU A 149 15.17 -3.68 -11.71
CA LEU A 149 15.61 -2.54 -10.89
C LEU A 149 14.87 -2.47 -9.56
N PHE A 150 13.55 -2.71 -9.57
CA PHE A 150 12.75 -2.73 -8.36
C PHE A 150 13.22 -3.82 -7.38
N TYR A 151 13.42 -5.06 -7.85
CA TYR A 151 13.89 -6.15 -7.00
C TYR A 151 15.37 -6.00 -6.63
N ALA A 152 16.17 -5.31 -7.44
CA ALA A 152 17.54 -4.94 -7.08
C ALA A 152 17.61 -3.87 -5.97
N GLY A 153 16.49 -3.24 -5.61
CA GLY A 153 16.43 -2.18 -4.60
C GLY A 153 16.65 -0.77 -5.15
N ASP A 154 16.95 -0.63 -6.46
CA ASP A 154 17.03 0.68 -7.12
C ASP A 154 15.64 1.19 -7.50
N TYR A 155 14.86 1.53 -6.47
CA TYR A 155 13.51 2.04 -6.63
C TYR A 155 13.46 3.37 -7.36
N ARG A 156 14.54 4.17 -7.32
CA ARG A 156 14.59 5.47 -7.99
C ARG A 156 14.62 5.30 -9.50
N THR A 157 15.55 4.48 -9.99
CA THR A 157 15.63 4.21 -11.43
C THR A 157 14.44 3.40 -11.90
N ALA A 158 13.94 2.45 -11.08
CA ALA A 158 12.72 1.71 -11.38
C ALA A 158 11.51 2.65 -11.60
N ALA A 159 11.30 3.63 -10.72
CA ALA A 159 10.20 4.60 -10.85
C ALA A 159 10.32 5.45 -12.13
N VAL A 160 11.54 5.95 -12.43
CA VAL A 160 11.79 6.76 -13.63
C VAL A 160 11.55 5.97 -14.91
N LYS A 161 12.05 4.73 -14.99
CA LYS A 161 11.82 3.86 -16.15
C LYS A 161 10.35 3.42 -16.28
N ALA A 162 9.69 3.16 -15.15
CA ALA A 162 8.26 2.83 -15.14
C ALA A 162 7.40 3.96 -15.71
N ARG A 163 7.75 5.22 -15.41
CA ARG A 163 7.10 6.40 -16.00
C ARG A 163 7.21 6.46 -17.53
N MET A 164 8.30 5.97 -18.11
CA MET A 164 8.47 5.92 -19.57
C MET A 164 7.46 4.97 -20.23
N LEU A 165 7.00 3.93 -19.52
CA LEU A 165 5.97 3.00 -20.01
C LEU A 165 4.56 3.60 -20.03
N VAL A 166 4.31 4.66 -19.25
CA VAL A 166 3.00 5.35 -19.14
C VAL A 166 2.58 6.00 -20.46
N VAL A 167 3.56 6.36 -21.29
CA VAL A 167 3.36 7.06 -22.57
C VAL A 167 2.64 6.16 -23.59
N ASN A 168 2.86 4.84 -23.54
CA ASN A 168 2.23 3.89 -24.45
C ASN A 168 0.98 3.27 -23.81
N GLU A 169 -0.17 3.36 -24.48
CA GLU A 169 -1.46 2.86 -23.98
C GLU A 169 -1.42 1.37 -23.62
N ALA A 170 -0.72 0.54 -24.41
CA ALA A 170 -0.60 -0.89 -24.18
C ALA A 170 0.24 -1.25 -22.93
N SER A 171 1.14 -0.38 -22.47
CA SER A 171 1.96 -0.61 -21.27
C SER A 171 1.69 0.39 -20.14
N ARG A 172 0.67 1.24 -20.28
CA ARG A 172 0.37 2.31 -19.34
C ARG A 172 0.02 1.80 -17.96
N SER A 173 -0.85 0.79 -17.88
CA SER A 173 -1.27 0.18 -16.61
C SER A 173 -0.08 -0.43 -15.88
N ALA A 174 0.76 -1.19 -16.58
CA ALA A 174 1.97 -1.79 -16.03
C ALA A 174 3.00 -0.73 -15.60
N GLY A 175 3.18 0.33 -16.39
CA GLY A 175 4.04 1.47 -16.06
C GLY A 175 3.60 2.17 -14.77
N LEU A 176 2.32 2.54 -14.68
CA LEU A 176 1.74 3.15 -13.48
C LEU A 176 1.87 2.23 -12.27
N TYR A 177 1.59 0.92 -12.43
CA TYR A 177 1.73 -0.06 -11.36
C TYR A 177 3.16 -0.07 -10.78
N TRP A 178 4.17 -0.24 -11.63
CA TRP A 178 5.56 -0.31 -11.16
C TRP A 178 6.06 1.02 -10.62
N GLU A 179 5.62 2.13 -11.21
CA GLU A 179 5.94 3.47 -10.70
C GLU A 179 5.38 3.67 -9.29
N ILE A 180 4.13 3.30 -9.05
CA ILE A 180 3.49 3.37 -7.73
C ILE A 180 4.24 2.47 -6.74
N LYS A 181 4.54 1.22 -7.11
CA LYS A 181 5.26 0.28 -6.25
C LYS A 181 6.64 0.81 -5.85
N ALA A 182 7.39 1.34 -6.81
CA ALA A 182 8.71 1.90 -6.57
C ALA A 182 8.65 3.16 -5.68
N ASN A 183 7.72 4.08 -5.95
CA ASN A 183 7.52 5.27 -5.13
C ASN A 183 7.08 4.95 -3.70
N GLN A 184 6.24 3.92 -3.50
CA GLN A 184 5.90 3.43 -2.16
C GLN A 184 7.14 2.99 -1.38
N LYS A 185 8.08 2.30 -2.02
CA LYS A 185 9.35 1.90 -1.39
C LYS A 185 10.24 3.09 -1.07
N LEU A 186 10.37 4.03 -2.00
CA LEU A 186 11.10 5.29 -1.77
C LEU A 186 10.51 6.09 -0.61
N ALA A 187 9.18 6.16 -0.50
CA ALA A 187 8.51 6.83 0.60
C ALA A 187 8.86 6.18 1.94
N VAL A 188 8.83 4.85 2.04
CA VAL A 188 9.24 4.13 3.27
C VAL A 188 10.69 4.42 3.63
N LEU A 189 11.62 4.40 2.65
CA LEU A 189 13.03 4.70 2.90
C LEU A 189 13.26 6.14 3.36
N ALA A 190 12.58 7.11 2.72
CA ALA A 190 12.67 8.52 3.09
C ALA A 190 12.11 8.77 4.50
N LEU A 191 11.01 8.09 4.84
CA LEU A 191 10.41 8.18 6.16
C LEU A 191 11.31 7.64 7.24
N ASP A 192 11.98 6.54 6.96
CA ASP A 192 12.93 5.99 7.89
C ASP A 192 14.15 6.90 8.11
N GLU A 193 14.75 7.43 7.05
CA GLU A 193 15.85 8.39 7.17
C GLU A 193 15.43 9.63 7.97
N ALA A 194 14.21 10.11 7.74
CA ALA A 194 13.67 11.22 8.52
C ALA A 194 13.41 10.84 9.99
N GLY A 195 12.96 9.61 10.27
CA GLY A 195 12.80 9.10 11.63
C GLY A 195 14.13 8.99 12.39
N ARG A 196 15.21 8.55 11.72
CA ARG A 196 16.55 8.49 12.31
C ARG A 196 17.13 9.87 12.60
N ASN A 197 16.92 10.84 11.71
CA ASN A 197 17.47 12.19 11.85
C ASN A 197 16.62 13.09 12.75
N ALA A 198 15.34 12.80 12.92
CA ALA A 198 14.40 13.59 13.71
C ALA A 198 13.39 12.70 14.45
N PRO A 199 13.83 11.87 15.42
CA PRO A 199 13.00 10.86 16.07
C PRO A 199 11.83 11.42 16.89
N ASN A 200 11.88 12.71 17.24
CA ASN A 200 10.81 13.41 17.98
C ASN A 200 10.06 14.44 17.12
N SER A 201 10.15 14.34 15.78
CA SER A 201 9.44 15.26 14.90
C SER A 201 7.93 15.00 14.93
N PRO A 202 7.08 15.98 15.32
CA PRO A 202 5.63 15.79 15.32
C PRO A 202 5.09 15.44 13.93
N LYS A 203 5.67 16.01 12.88
CA LYS A 203 5.28 15.74 11.48
C LYS A 203 5.57 14.30 11.08
N MET A 204 6.65 13.71 11.60
CA MET A 204 7.00 12.31 11.33
C MET A 204 6.01 11.36 11.97
N HIS A 205 5.66 11.63 13.24
CA HIS A 205 4.64 10.85 13.94
C HIS A 205 3.27 10.97 13.29
N VAL A 206 2.88 12.14 12.77
CA VAL A 206 1.65 12.28 11.96
C VAL A 206 1.68 11.37 10.73
N LEU A 207 2.78 11.39 9.97
CA LEU A 207 2.87 10.62 8.73
C LEU A 207 2.95 9.11 8.97
N LEU A 208 3.62 8.67 10.04
CA LEU A 208 3.57 7.27 10.47
C LEU A 208 2.16 6.87 10.90
N GLY A 209 1.46 7.73 11.64
CA GLY A 209 0.05 7.55 11.99
C GLY A 209 -0.83 7.38 10.76
N ASP A 210 -0.67 8.23 9.75
CA ASP A 210 -1.42 8.15 8.49
C ASP A 210 -1.18 6.82 7.75
N ILE A 211 0.06 6.34 7.73
CA ILE A 211 0.41 5.05 7.12
C ILE A 211 -0.20 3.89 7.87
N PHE A 212 -0.15 3.89 9.21
CA PHE A 212 -0.80 2.85 10.01
C PHE A 212 -2.32 2.86 9.80
N ARG A 213 -2.94 4.05 9.78
CA ARG A 213 -4.39 4.22 9.54
C ARG A 213 -4.79 3.72 8.16
N GLN A 214 -4.01 4.01 7.12
CA GLN A 214 -4.27 3.51 5.76
C GLN A 214 -4.18 1.98 5.66
N ARG A 215 -3.37 1.36 6.53
CA ARG A 215 -3.27 -0.10 6.66
C ARG A 215 -4.26 -0.69 7.66
N GLU A 216 -5.24 0.10 8.10
CA GLU A 216 -6.26 -0.29 9.09
C GLU A 216 -5.68 -0.73 10.45
N ARG A 217 -4.42 -0.36 10.72
CA ARG A 217 -3.72 -0.56 12.00
C ARG A 217 -4.02 0.60 12.93
N TYR A 218 -5.28 0.70 13.35
CA TYR A 218 -5.78 1.84 14.12
C TYR A 218 -5.10 2.04 15.49
N PRO A 219 -4.80 1.00 16.29
CA PRO A 219 -4.10 1.19 17.56
C PRO A 219 -2.71 1.80 17.41
N GLU A 220 -1.95 1.38 16.39
CA GLU A 220 -0.63 1.93 16.09
C GLU A 220 -0.72 3.35 15.55
N ALA A 221 -1.73 3.64 14.73
CA ALA A 221 -1.99 4.99 14.24
C ALA A 221 -2.28 5.95 15.41
N GLU A 222 -3.18 5.56 16.32
CA GLU A 222 -3.50 6.30 17.53
C GLU A 222 -2.24 6.59 18.36
N ALA A 223 -1.39 5.58 18.58
CA ALA A 223 -0.15 5.73 19.35
C ALA A 223 0.79 6.77 18.73
N GLU A 224 0.96 6.75 17.41
CA GLU A 224 1.81 7.72 16.70
C GLU A 224 1.21 9.13 16.74
N TYR A 225 -0.08 9.31 16.48
CA TYR A 225 -0.71 10.63 16.61
C TYR A 225 -0.59 11.18 18.03
N LYS A 226 -0.73 10.34 19.06
CA LYS A 226 -0.52 10.74 20.47
C LYS A 226 0.92 11.17 20.75
N LYS A 227 1.92 10.52 20.15
CA LYS A 227 3.32 10.99 20.24
C LYS A 227 3.50 12.36 19.60
N ALA A 228 2.88 12.62 18.44
CA ALA A 228 2.91 13.94 17.82
C ALA A 228 2.29 15.01 18.73
N LEU A 229 1.14 14.70 19.35
CA LEU A 229 0.41 15.59 20.25
C LEU A 229 1.13 15.81 21.59
N ALA A 230 1.94 14.85 22.05
CA ALA A 230 2.78 15.03 23.24
C ALA A 230 3.85 16.11 23.04
N VAL A 231 4.30 16.32 21.79
CA VAL A 231 5.26 17.37 21.44
C VAL A 231 4.56 18.67 21.06
N SER A 232 3.43 18.60 20.34
CA SER A 232 2.62 19.75 19.93
C SER A 232 1.14 19.46 20.09
N SER A 233 0.56 19.89 21.21
CA SER A 233 -0.80 19.48 21.62
C SER A 233 -1.89 19.89 20.62
N GLU A 234 -1.77 21.03 19.96
CA GLU A 234 -2.77 21.53 19.00
C GLU A 234 -2.35 21.33 17.52
N LEU A 235 -1.55 20.30 17.25
CA LEU A 235 -1.17 19.98 15.87
C LEU A 235 -2.38 19.45 15.08
N ALA A 236 -2.99 20.31 14.26
CA ALA A 236 -4.21 20.01 13.51
C ALA A 236 -4.14 18.69 12.72
N GLY A 237 -3.01 18.41 12.06
CA GLY A 237 -2.82 17.15 11.32
C GLY A 237 -2.93 15.91 12.21
N ALA A 238 -2.35 15.94 13.41
CA ALA A 238 -2.45 14.83 14.36
C ALA A 238 -3.86 14.69 14.95
N LEU A 239 -4.52 15.81 15.25
CA LEU A 239 -5.90 15.81 15.76
C LEU A 239 -6.90 15.28 14.73
N LEU A 240 -6.76 15.67 13.46
CA LEU A 240 -7.58 15.17 12.35
C LEU A 240 -7.33 13.68 12.11
N GLY A 241 -6.06 13.25 12.12
CA GLY A 241 -5.69 11.85 11.99
C GLY A 241 -6.26 10.99 13.11
N LEU A 242 -6.16 11.46 14.35
CA LEU A 242 -6.74 10.81 15.52
C LEU A 242 -8.28 10.76 15.46
N SER A 243 -8.94 11.88 15.12
CA SER A 243 -10.38 11.95 14.95
C SER A 243 -10.89 10.97 13.88
N THR A 244 -10.20 10.90 12.75
CA THR A 244 -10.52 9.94 11.68
C THR A 244 -10.31 8.49 12.13
N THR A 245 -9.23 8.22 12.87
CA THR A 245 -8.93 6.88 13.41
C THR A 245 -10.03 6.44 14.37
N TYR A 246 -10.43 7.31 15.29
CA TYR A 246 -11.53 7.04 16.22
C TYR A 246 -12.87 6.85 15.51
N PHE A 247 -13.16 7.63 14.46
CA PHE A 247 -14.37 7.42 13.66
C PHE A 247 -14.40 6.01 13.03
N LEU A 248 -13.28 5.58 12.43
CA LEU A 248 -13.17 4.25 11.81
C LEU A 248 -13.28 3.10 12.83
N GLU A 249 -12.85 3.32 14.07
CA GLU A 249 -13.03 2.39 15.18
C GLU A 249 -14.41 2.47 15.84
N ASN A 250 -15.33 3.30 15.33
CA ASN A 250 -16.64 3.61 15.92
C ASN A 250 -16.57 4.26 17.32
N LYS A 251 -15.43 4.84 17.70
CA LYS A 251 -15.21 5.64 18.91
C LYS A 251 -15.66 7.08 18.67
N TRP A 252 -16.97 7.25 18.54
CA TRP A 252 -17.57 8.50 18.04
C TRP A 252 -17.37 9.71 18.96
N ASP A 253 -17.38 9.52 20.29
CA ASP A 253 -17.18 10.62 21.23
C ASP A 253 -15.73 11.15 21.19
N GLU A 254 -14.76 10.25 21.10
CA GLU A 254 -13.35 10.61 20.97
C GLU A 254 -13.04 11.25 19.60
N ALA A 255 -13.72 10.78 18.55
CA ALA A 255 -13.66 11.38 17.22
C ALA A 255 -14.14 12.84 17.23
N LEU A 256 -15.30 13.10 17.83
CA LEU A 256 -15.84 14.46 18.02
C LEU A 256 -14.89 15.33 18.84
N SER A 257 -14.46 14.84 20.01
CA SER A 257 -13.56 15.60 20.89
C SER A 257 -12.27 16.02 20.18
N SER A 258 -11.70 15.15 19.36
CA SER A 258 -10.48 15.45 18.60
C SER A 258 -10.73 16.46 17.46
N ALA A 259 -11.86 16.36 16.74
CA ALA A 259 -12.23 17.31 15.70
C ALA A 259 -12.58 18.69 16.27
N GLU A 260 -13.30 18.75 17.40
CA GLU A 260 -13.70 19.98 18.08
C GLU A 260 -12.48 20.80 18.52
N ARG A 261 -11.39 20.14 18.92
CA ARG A 261 -10.12 20.83 19.23
C ARG A 261 -9.55 21.57 18.04
N VAL A 262 -9.65 21.00 16.83
CA VAL A 262 -9.25 21.70 15.59
C VAL A 262 -10.20 22.87 15.31
N LEU A 263 -11.50 22.67 15.50
CA LEU A 263 -12.52 23.69 15.28
C LEU A 263 -12.45 24.85 16.26
N LYS A 264 -11.89 24.63 17.46
CA LYS A 264 -11.64 25.70 18.43
C LYS A 264 -10.67 26.75 17.92
N GLU A 265 -9.65 26.33 17.17
CA GLU A 265 -8.66 27.22 16.54
C GLU A 265 -9.14 27.75 15.19
N ASN A 266 -9.82 26.91 14.40
CA ASN A 266 -10.40 27.30 13.13
C ASN A 266 -11.79 26.66 12.94
N SER A 267 -12.84 27.42 13.27
CA SER A 267 -14.23 26.98 13.16
C SER A 267 -14.65 26.62 11.74
N ASN A 268 -13.96 27.18 10.74
CA ASN A 268 -14.25 26.96 9.32
C ASN A 268 -13.33 25.90 8.70
N HIS A 269 -12.59 25.13 9.49
CA HIS A 269 -11.70 24.09 8.96
C HIS A 269 -12.53 23.02 8.25
N PRO A 270 -12.41 22.84 6.91
CA PRO A 270 -13.35 22.02 6.17
C PRO A 270 -13.31 20.53 6.57
N ARG A 271 -12.10 19.96 6.69
CA ARG A 271 -11.93 18.54 7.06
C ARG A 271 -12.38 18.20 8.49
N ALA A 272 -12.27 19.14 9.42
CA ALA A 272 -12.72 18.93 10.80
C ALA A 272 -14.26 18.99 10.89
N ASN A 273 -14.87 19.93 10.16
CA ASN A 273 -16.33 19.99 10.02
C ASN A 273 -16.88 18.73 9.35
N LEU A 274 -16.21 18.21 8.31
CA LEU A 274 -16.59 16.94 7.70
C LEU A 274 -16.58 15.78 8.71
N LEU A 275 -15.52 15.66 9.54
CA LEU A 275 -15.45 14.60 10.55
C LEU A 275 -16.56 14.70 11.61
N VAL A 276 -16.89 15.91 12.06
CA VAL A 276 -18.04 16.14 12.96
C VAL A 276 -19.32 15.70 12.27
N ALA A 277 -19.55 16.13 11.03
CA ALA A 277 -20.73 15.74 10.27
C ALA A 277 -20.83 14.23 10.04
N GLU A 278 -19.72 13.55 9.78
CA GLU A 278 -19.67 12.09 9.61
C GLU A 278 -20.11 11.36 10.88
N VAL A 279 -19.64 11.81 12.05
CA VAL A 279 -20.11 11.26 13.33
C VAL A 279 -21.60 11.52 13.52
N LEU A 280 -22.08 12.73 13.25
CA LEU A 280 -23.49 13.10 13.39
C LEU A 280 -24.38 12.28 12.44
N VAL A 281 -23.97 12.09 11.18
CA VAL A 281 -24.67 11.22 10.22
C VAL A 281 -24.69 9.76 10.69
N ALA A 282 -23.58 9.24 11.21
CA ALA A 282 -23.51 7.89 11.77
C ALA A 282 -24.45 7.70 12.97
N ARG A 283 -24.72 8.76 13.73
CA ARG A 283 -25.72 8.80 14.82
C ARG A 283 -27.14 9.09 14.35
N HIS A 284 -27.38 9.25 13.04
CA HIS A 284 -28.65 9.69 12.46
C HIS A 284 -29.10 11.10 12.88
N GLU A 285 -28.16 11.94 13.35
CA GLU A 285 -28.38 13.32 13.76
C GLU A 285 -28.25 14.28 12.56
N TYR A 286 -29.03 14.02 11.51
CA TYR A 286 -28.93 14.69 10.20
C TYR A 286 -29.08 16.22 10.27
N ALA A 287 -29.99 16.72 11.12
CA ALA A 287 -30.21 18.15 11.28
C ALA A 287 -28.99 18.88 11.87
N GLY A 288 -28.22 18.21 12.73
CA GLY A 288 -26.96 18.73 13.27
C GLY A 288 -25.82 18.64 12.27
N ALA A 289 -25.80 17.62 11.40
CA ALA A 289 -24.74 17.40 10.42
C ALA A 289 -24.74 18.43 9.28
N GLU A 290 -25.92 18.82 8.78
CA GLU A 290 -26.09 19.74 7.64
C GLU A 290 -25.22 21.02 7.72
N PRO A 291 -25.23 21.82 8.81
CA PRO A 291 -24.43 23.04 8.89
C PRO A 291 -22.92 22.77 8.78
N HIS A 292 -22.41 21.68 9.37
CA HIS A 292 -21.00 21.31 9.28
C HIS A 292 -20.61 20.87 7.85
N LEU A 293 -21.49 20.14 7.16
CA LEU A 293 -21.28 19.76 5.76
C LEU A 293 -21.25 20.99 4.84
N LYS A 294 -22.10 21.99 5.07
CA LYS A 294 -22.09 23.24 4.30
C LYS A 294 -20.77 24.01 4.43
N VAL A 295 -20.16 24.03 5.61
CA VAL A 295 -18.81 24.61 5.78
C VAL A 295 -17.78 23.81 4.98
N SER A 296 -17.94 22.49 4.92
CA SER A 296 -17.03 21.58 4.23
C SER A 296 -17.07 21.71 2.69
N LEU A 297 -18.07 22.39 2.12
CA LEU A 297 -18.13 22.68 0.67
C LEU A 297 -17.01 23.63 0.21
N ALA A 298 -16.36 24.36 1.13
CA ALA A 298 -15.20 25.20 0.82
C ALA A 298 -13.87 24.42 0.75
N ALA A 299 -13.92 23.08 0.83
CA ALA A 299 -12.73 22.23 0.85
C ALA A 299 -12.08 22.02 -0.52
N ASP A 300 -10.93 21.35 -0.51
CA ASP A 300 -10.27 20.84 -1.70
C ASP A 300 -11.16 19.83 -2.44
N PRO A 301 -11.05 19.74 -3.79
CA PRO A 301 -11.90 18.88 -4.63
C PRO A 301 -11.92 17.40 -4.23
N GLU A 302 -10.88 16.91 -3.55
CA GLU A 302 -10.74 15.52 -3.12
C GLU A 302 -11.88 15.07 -2.18
N ILE A 303 -12.32 15.91 -1.26
CA ILE A 303 -13.33 15.52 -0.26
C ILE A 303 -14.77 15.86 -0.67
N LEU A 304 -14.95 16.67 -1.72
CA LEU A 304 -16.27 17.18 -2.12
C LEU A 304 -17.27 16.06 -2.45
N PRO A 305 -16.91 14.99 -3.19
CA PRO A 305 -17.88 13.92 -3.47
C PRO A 305 -18.45 13.29 -2.18
N ARG A 306 -17.61 13.12 -1.15
CA ARG A 306 -18.03 12.62 0.16
C ARG A 306 -18.94 13.61 0.88
N VAL A 307 -18.61 14.91 0.84
CA VAL A 307 -19.47 15.98 1.42
C VAL A 307 -20.85 15.98 0.78
N HIS A 308 -20.91 15.93 -0.56
CA HIS A 308 -22.16 15.88 -1.32
C HIS A 308 -22.98 14.62 -1.02
N ALA A 309 -22.34 13.44 -0.89
CA ALA A 309 -23.05 12.22 -0.51
C ALA A 309 -23.72 12.33 0.86
N LEU A 310 -23.02 12.92 1.85
CA LEU A 310 -23.56 13.12 3.20
C LEU A 310 -24.66 14.19 3.24
N LEU A 311 -24.55 15.26 2.44
CA LEU A 311 -25.63 16.25 2.29
C LEU A 311 -26.88 15.61 1.68
N GLY A 312 -26.68 14.78 0.66
CA GLY A 312 -27.73 13.95 0.06
C GLY A 312 -28.48 13.12 1.12
N ASN A 313 -27.73 12.45 2.01
CA ASN A 313 -28.32 11.70 3.12
C ASN A 313 -29.09 12.58 4.11
N CYS A 314 -28.57 13.77 4.43
CA CYS A 314 -29.24 14.70 5.34
C CYS A 314 -30.57 15.22 4.75
N TYR A 315 -30.58 15.55 3.47
CA TYR A 315 -31.78 15.99 2.75
C TYR A 315 -32.78 14.85 2.56
N ALA A 316 -32.31 13.63 2.27
CA ALA A 316 -33.14 12.44 2.17
C ALA A 316 -33.88 12.14 3.48
N ALA A 317 -33.18 12.25 4.62
CA ALA A 317 -33.76 12.06 5.94
C ALA A 317 -34.77 13.15 6.33
N SER A 318 -34.64 14.34 5.74
CA SER A 318 -35.53 15.49 5.97
C SER A 318 -36.65 15.61 4.92
N ASP A 319 -36.91 14.56 4.13
CA ASP A 319 -37.89 14.53 3.03
C ASP A 319 -37.70 15.60 1.93
N ARG A 320 -36.51 16.20 1.86
CA ARG A 320 -36.09 17.15 0.82
C ARG A 320 -35.56 16.39 -0.40
N VAL A 321 -36.45 15.60 -1.01
CA VAL A 321 -36.09 14.63 -2.05
C VAL A 321 -35.40 15.27 -3.27
N PRO A 322 -35.87 16.41 -3.84
CA PRO A 322 -35.19 17.03 -4.97
C PRO A 322 -33.75 17.46 -4.64
N GLU A 323 -33.53 18.08 -3.47
CA GLU A 323 -32.20 18.48 -3.05
C GLU A 323 -31.31 17.27 -2.74
N ALA A 324 -31.88 16.21 -2.15
CA ALA A 324 -31.16 14.97 -1.88
C ALA A 324 -30.61 14.35 -3.16
N ILE A 325 -31.44 14.25 -4.20
CA ILE A 325 -31.02 13.71 -5.51
C ILE A 325 -29.94 14.59 -6.12
N HIS A 326 -30.11 15.92 -6.09
CA HIS A 326 -29.12 16.85 -6.64
C HIS A 326 -27.74 16.70 -5.99
N GLU A 327 -27.67 16.64 -4.65
CA GLU A 327 -26.40 16.44 -3.95
C GLU A 327 -25.79 15.07 -4.25
N LEU A 328 -26.60 14.00 -4.32
CA LEU A 328 -26.11 12.67 -4.67
C LEU A 328 -25.58 12.61 -6.11
N GLU A 329 -26.16 13.36 -7.05
CA GLU A 329 -25.64 13.48 -8.42
C GLU A 329 -24.24 14.12 -8.45
N LEU A 330 -23.98 15.11 -7.58
CA LEU A 330 -22.66 15.73 -7.44
C LEU A 330 -21.63 14.78 -6.78
N ALA A 331 -22.09 13.75 -6.07
CA ALA A 331 -21.24 12.74 -5.45
C ALA A 331 -20.86 11.57 -6.37
N LEU A 332 -21.49 11.45 -7.55
CA LEU A 332 -21.28 10.36 -8.51
C LEU A 332 -19.83 10.12 -8.97
N PRO A 333 -18.92 11.11 -9.02
CA PRO A 333 -17.51 10.85 -9.33
C PRO A 333 -16.82 9.86 -8.37
N SER A 334 -17.38 9.64 -7.18
CA SER A 334 -16.90 8.67 -6.19
C SER A 334 -17.71 7.36 -6.13
N ASP A 335 -18.70 7.17 -7.02
CA ASP A 335 -19.58 6.00 -7.02
C ASP A 335 -18.95 4.81 -7.77
N GLU A 336 -18.05 4.10 -7.10
CA GLU A 336 -17.33 2.97 -7.71
C GLU A 336 -18.15 1.67 -7.75
N ASP A 337 -19.08 1.48 -6.80
CA ASP A 337 -19.85 0.23 -6.62
C ASP A 337 -21.36 0.41 -6.90
N GLY A 338 -21.78 1.59 -7.35
CA GLY A 338 -23.18 1.93 -7.60
C GLY A 338 -23.99 2.19 -6.33
N GLY A 339 -23.35 2.33 -5.16
CA GLY A 339 -24.01 2.64 -3.90
C GLY A 339 -24.78 3.97 -3.95
N ILE A 340 -24.24 5.00 -4.61
CA ILE A 340 -24.91 6.30 -4.73
C ILE A 340 -26.08 6.21 -5.71
N HIS A 341 -25.92 5.55 -6.86
CA HIS A 341 -27.05 5.27 -7.76
C HIS A 341 -28.18 4.49 -7.08
N TYR A 342 -27.86 3.57 -6.17
CA TYR A 342 -28.88 2.86 -5.40
C TYR A 342 -29.68 3.80 -4.49
N GLN A 343 -29.01 4.75 -3.81
CA GLN A 343 -29.67 5.75 -2.98
C GLN A 343 -30.60 6.65 -3.80
N ILE A 344 -30.13 7.13 -4.96
CA ILE A 344 -30.95 7.91 -5.92
C ILE A 344 -32.17 7.09 -6.36
N ALA A 345 -32.01 5.80 -6.66
CA ALA A 345 -33.13 4.94 -7.03
C ALA A 345 -34.18 4.79 -5.91
N GLN A 346 -33.75 4.67 -4.65
CA GLN A 346 -34.66 4.62 -3.51
C GLN A 346 -35.45 5.92 -3.36
N LEU A 347 -34.80 7.07 -3.59
CA LEU A 347 -35.44 8.38 -3.57
C LEU A 347 -36.49 8.53 -4.68
N TYR A 348 -36.17 8.13 -5.92
CA TYR A 348 -37.14 8.14 -7.02
C TYR A 348 -38.33 7.21 -6.79
N LYS A 349 -38.07 6.03 -6.21
CA LYS A 349 -39.14 5.11 -5.83
C LYS A 349 -40.08 5.74 -4.80
N LYS A 350 -39.52 6.45 -3.82
CA LYS A 350 -40.28 7.17 -2.79
C LYS A 350 -41.05 8.37 -3.35
N SER A 351 -40.50 9.08 -4.33
CA SER A 351 -41.15 10.22 -4.99
C SER A 351 -42.16 9.83 -6.06
N GLY A 352 -42.33 8.54 -6.36
CA GLY A 352 -43.31 8.04 -7.33
C GLY A 352 -42.83 8.07 -8.79
N ASP A 353 -41.52 8.09 -9.04
CA ASP A 353 -40.93 7.96 -10.38
C ASP A 353 -40.26 6.58 -10.56
N PRO A 354 -41.04 5.52 -10.88
CA PRO A 354 -40.50 4.18 -11.04
C PRO A 354 -39.59 4.04 -12.28
N MET A 355 -39.72 4.92 -13.28
CA MET A 355 -38.88 4.87 -14.47
C MET A 355 -37.46 5.36 -14.16
N ALA A 356 -37.35 6.51 -13.48
CA ALA A 356 -36.06 7.03 -13.02
C ALA A 356 -35.40 6.07 -12.02
N ALA A 357 -36.19 5.49 -11.11
CA ALA A 357 -35.70 4.47 -10.17
C ALA A 357 -35.12 3.23 -10.89
N ALA A 358 -35.82 2.72 -11.92
CA ALA A 358 -35.33 1.58 -12.70
C ALA A 358 -34.05 1.90 -13.49
N ALA A 359 -33.94 3.12 -14.02
CA ALA A 359 -32.74 3.57 -14.72
C ALA A 359 -31.52 3.60 -13.76
N ALA A 360 -31.66 4.20 -12.58
CA ALA A 360 -30.60 4.26 -11.58
C ALA A 360 -30.20 2.87 -11.05
N LEU A 361 -31.16 1.95 -10.85
CA LEU A 361 -30.86 0.55 -10.48
C LEU A 361 -30.09 -0.19 -11.57
N LYS A 362 -30.37 0.08 -12.84
CA LYS A 362 -29.61 -0.53 -13.95
C LYS A 362 -28.15 -0.10 -13.92
N VAL A 363 -27.87 1.18 -13.65
CA VAL A 363 -26.49 1.67 -13.50
C VAL A 363 -25.82 1.05 -12.28
N THR A 364 -26.53 0.94 -11.15
CA THR A 364 -26.04 0.22 -9.96
C THR A 364 -25.56 -1.19 -10.30
N GLN A 365 -26.37 -1.95 -11.04
CA GLN A 365 -26.02 -3.32 -11.44
C GLN A 365 -24.82 -3.36 -12.37
N GLN A 366 -24.73 -2.43 -13.31
CA GLN A 366 -23.61 -2.33 -14.24
C GLN A 366 -22.30 -2.03 -13.49
N LEU A 367 -22.29 -1.02 -12.61
CA LEU A 367 -21.10 -0.65 -11.85
C LEU A 367 -20.63 -1.79 -10.94
N LYS A 368 -21.54 -2.52 -10.29
CA LYS A 368 -21.18 -3.73 -9.52
C LYS A 368 -20.52 -4.81 -10.37
N GLN A 369 -21.03 -5.05 -11.58
CA GLN A 369 -20.42 -6.02 -12.49
C GLN A 369 -19.04 -5.55 -12.96
N GLU A 370 -18.90 -4.27 -13.30
CA GLU A 370 -17.62 -3.68 -13.71
C GLU A 370 -16.60 -3.70 -12.57
N HIS A 371 -16.99 -3.39 -11.33
CA HIS A 371 -16.11 -3.45 -10.17
C HIS A 371 -15.56 -4.86 -9.96
N VAL A 372 -16.44 -5.87 -9.92
CA VAL A 372 -16.04 -7.29 -9.77
C VAL A 372 -15.14 -7.73 -10.93
N GLN A 373 -15.42 -7.27 -12.15
CA GLN A 373 -14.59 -7.57 -13.32
C GLN A 373 -13.23 -6.87 -13.26
N ARG A 374 -13.15 -5.60 -12.83
CA ARG A 374 -11.89 -4.86 -12.67
C ARG A 374 -10.99 -5.56 -11.66
N ASP A 375 -11.52 -5.94 -10.50
CA ASP A 375 -10.77 -6.71 -9.50
C ASP A 375 -10.21 -8.00 -10.14
N THR A 376 -11.05 -8.73 -10.86
CA THR A 376 -10.67 -10.00 -11.51
C THR A 376 -9.64 -9.81 -12.64
N VAL A 377 -9.76 -8.74 -13.44
CA VAL A 377 -8.88 -8.44 -14.58
C VAL A 377 -7.52 -7.95 -14.10
N ILE A 378 -7.45 -7.10 -13.08
CA ILE A 378 -6.17 -6.68 -12.48
C ILE A 378 -5.39 -7.90 -11.99
N PHE A 379 -6.05 -8.83 -11.28
CA PHE A 379 -5.40 -10.07 -10.86
C PHE A 379 -4.96 -10.93 -12.06
N ARG A 380 -5.76 -11.03 -13.11
CA ARG A 380 -5.44 -11.84 -14.30
C ARG A 380 -4.34 -11.23 -15.15
N GLU A 381 -4.32 -9.92 -15.38
CA GLU A 381 -3.30 -9.23 -16.18
C GLU A 381 -1.95 -9.22 -15.46
N ILE A 382 -1.93 -9.02 -14.14
CA ILE A 382 -0.73 -9.22 -13.33
C ILE A 382 -0.26 -10.68 -13.43
N HIS A 383 -1.18 -11.64 -13.39
CA HIS A 383 -0.82 -13.05 -13.48
C HIS A 383 -0.37 -13.47 -14.90
N GLN A 384 -0.96 -12.91 -15.96
CA GLN A 384 -0.63 -13.21 -17.35
C GLN A 384 0.66 -12.53 -17.81
N SER A 385 0.91 -11.29 -17.39
CA SER A 385 2.22 -10.64 -17.62
C SER A 385 3.37 -11.37 -16.92
N LEU A 386 3.09 -12.14 -15.86
CA LEU A 386 4.04 -13.07 -15.22
C LEU A 386 4.08 -14.47 -15.87
N GLN A 387 3.16 -14.79 -16.79
CA GLN A 387 3.06 -16.09 -17.46
C GLN A 387 3.45 -16.06 -18.94
N SER A 388 3.31 -14.93 -19.64
CA SER A 388 3.71 -14.77 -21.04
C SER A 388 5.23 -14.67 -21.24
N SER A 389 6.00 -14.88 -20.17
CA SER A 389 7.47 -14.93 -20.14
C SER A 389 8.04 -16.35 -20.20
N ASP A 390 7.22 -17.36 -20.54
CA ASP A 390 7.67 -18.72 -20.87
C ASP A 390 8.04 -18.82 -22.37
#